data_AF-F0QUD3-F1
#
_entry.id   AF-F0QUD3-F1
#
_cell.length_a   1.000
_cell.length_b   1.000
_cell.length_c   1.000
_cell.angle_alpha   90.00
_cell.angle_beta   90.00
_cell.angle_gamma   90.00
#
_symmetry.space_group_name_H-M   'P 1'
#
loop_
_entity.id
_entity.type
_entity.pdbx_description
1 polymer ?
#
loop_
_entity_poly.entity_id
_entity_poly.type
_entity_poly.pdbx_seq_one_letter_code
_entity_poly.pdbx_strand_id
1 'polypeptide(L)'
;MTNIYMGHNSCYAINEGMYVASGPMDLGRIAAHLLLHLRDLRRGWTYDHDCNRITMDRDLFEARSRYLVKICRDQGLDDCDDAEILINEVISTLRLPKWTEDLASKYIVRVRSIIDYSH
;
A
#
# COMPACT_ATOMS: atom_id res chain seq x y z
N MET A 1 5.82 4.46 16.25
CA MET A 1 4.95 3.55 15.49
C MET A 1 5.49 3.47 14.08
N THR A 2 5.89 2.29 13.61
CA THR A 2 6.53 2.12 12.30
C THR A 2 5.48 2.11 11.19
N ASN A 3 5.79 2.68 10.02
CA ASN A 3 4.90 2.58 8.87
C ASN A 3 4.97 1.16 8.29
N ILE A 4 3.83 0.56 7.95
CA ILE A 4 3.81 -0.81 7.42
C ILE A 4 4.27 -0.83 5.96
N TYR A 5 3.82 0.11 5.12
CA TYR A 5 3.95 0.03 3.66
C TYR A 5 4.76 1.16 3.03
N MET A 6 4.77 2.36 3.62
CA MET A 6 5.29 3.58 3.01
C MET A 6 6.62 4.03 3.63
N GLY A 7 7.57 4.38 2.77
CA GLY A 7 8.89 4.87 3.14
C GLY A 7 9.95 3.77 3.32
N HIS A 8 11.22 4.19 3.24
CA HIS A 8 12.39 3.30 3.20
C HIS A 8 12.66 2.52 4.49
N ASN A 9 12.07 2.95 5.61
CA ASN A 9 12.15 2.26 6.91
C ASN A 9 10.85 1.53 7.27
N SER A 10 9.94 1.34 6.31
CA SER A 10 8.70 0.60 6.55
C SER A 10 8.96 -0.89 6.76
N CYS A 11 8.01 -1.59 7.39
CA CYS A 11 8.09 -3.04 7.54
C CYS A 11 8.23 -3.74 6.18
N TYR A 12 7.57 -3.22 5.15
CA TYR A 12 7.69 -3.67 3.77
C TYR A 12 9.07 -3.41 3.16
N ALA A 13 9.65 -2.23 3.36
CA ALA A 13 11.01 -1.96 2.89
C ALA A 13 12.03 -2.94 3.49
N ILE A 14 11.93 -3.19 4.79
CA ILE A 14 12.86 -4.04 5.54
C ILE A 14 12.69 -5.53 5.18
N ASN A 15 11.45 -6.03 5.17
CA ASN A 15 11.18 -7.46 5.05
C ASN A 15 10.88 -7.93 3.61
N GLU A 16 10.39 -7.04 2.75
CA GLU A 16 9.97 -7.38 1.38
C GLU A 16 10.85 -6.72 0.31
N GLY A 17 11.77 -5.82 0.69
CA GLY A 17 12.65 -5.10 -0.25
C GLY A 17 11.90 -4.14 -1.18
N MET A 18 10.68 -3.76 -0.83
CA MET A 18 9.85 -2.83 -1.60
C MET A 18 8.91 -2.05 -0.70
N TYR A 19 8.54 -0.83 -1.09
CA TYR A 19 7.66 0.04 -0.29
C TYR A 19 6.95 1.06 -1.19
N VAL A 20 5.89 1.69 -0.68
CA VAL A 20 5.23 2.83 -1.32
C VAL A 20 6.06 4.10 -1.08
N ALA A 21 6.41 4.82 -2.15
CA ALA A 21 7.16 6.07 -2.05
C ALA A 21 6.47 7.08 -1.10
N SER A 22 7.26 7.76 -0.26
CA SER A 22 6.73 8.76 0.68
C SER A 22 6.04 9.93 -0.04
N GLY A 23 5.07 10.56 0.64
CA GLY A 23 4.41 11.77 0.18
C GLY A 23 2.94 11.84 0.59
N PRO A 24 2.19 12.83 0.07
CA PRO A 24 0.75 12.94 0.28
C PRO A 24 0.02 11.74 -0.31
N MET A 25 -1.06 11.31 0.34
CA MET A 25 -1.88 10.16 0.01
C MET A 25 -2.80 10.44 -1.21
N ASP A 26 -2.18 10.82 -2.33
CA ASP A 26 -2.83 11.00 -3.62
C ASP A 26 -3.34 9.67 -4.20
N LEU A 27 -4.16 9.75 -5.25
CA LEU A 27 -4.75 8.58 -5.91
C LEU A 27 -3.71 7.53 -6.31
N GLY A 28 -2.52 7.96 -6.75
CA GLY A 28 -1.45 7.06 -7.17
C GLY A 28 -0.84 6.27 -6.01
N ARG A 29 -0.57 6.92 -4.87
CA ARG A 29 -0.11 6.24 -3.65
C ARG A 29 -1.18 5.36 -3.05
N ILE A 30 -2.44 5.78 -3.09
CA ILE A 30 -3.57 4.94 -2.67
C ILE A 30 -3.62 3.67 -3.52
N ALA A 31 -3.52 3.77 -4.84
CA ALA A 31 -3.45 2.60 -5.71
C ALA A 31 -2.27 1.68 -5.37
N ALA A 32 -1.10 2.25 -5.04
CA ALA A 32 0.07 1.48 -4.60
C ALA A 32 -0.16 0.77 -3.26
N HIS A 33 -0.79 1.43 -2.29
CA HIS A 33 -1.17 0.78 -1.03
C HIS A 33 -2.17 -0.36 -1.25
N LEU A 34 -3.20 -0.16 -2.08
CA LEU A 34 -4.19 -1.17 -2.42
C LEU A 34 -3.56 -2.40 -3.10
N LEU A 35 -2.57 -2.19 -3.98
CA LEU A 35 -1.80 -3.27 -4.57
C LEU A 35 -1.13 -4.15 -3.49
N LEU A 36 -0.55 -3.54 -2.46
CA LEU A 36 0.10 -4.26 -1.36
C LEU A 36 -0.91 -4.92 -0.41
N HIS A 37 -2.02 -4.24 -0.10
CA HIS A 37 -3.11 -4.82 0.68
C HIS A 37 -3.69 -6.07 0.02
N LEU A 38 -3.90 -6.04 -1.30
CA LEU A 38 -4.37 -7.19 -2.07
C LEU A 38 -3.36 -8.33 -2.08
N ARG A 39 -2.05 -8.03 -2.18
CA ARG A 39 -0.99 -9.02 -2.04
C ARG A 39 -1.04 -9.70 -0.67
N ASP A 40 -1.23 -8.91 0.40
CA ASP A 40 -1.33 -9.41 1.77
C ASP A 40 -2.55 -10.28 1.99
N LEU A 41 -3.71 -9.85 1.51
CA LEU A 41 -4.94 -10.64 1.57
C LEU A 41 -4.75 -11.98 0.84
N ARG A 42 -4.13 -11.98 -0.35
CA ARG A 42 -3.87 -13.21 -1.12
C ARG A 42 -2.94 -14.19 -0.41
N ARG A 43 -1.92 -13.69 0.32
CA ARG A 43 -0.99 -14.53 1.08
C ARG A 43 -1.47 -14.87 2.50
N GLY A 44 -2.53 -14.22 2.97
CA GLY A 44 -3.17 -14.44 4.28
C GLY A 44 -2.49 -13.76 5.46
N TRP A 45 -1.51 -12.87 5.23
CA TRP A 45 -0.78 -12.21 6.32
C TRP A 45 -0.18 -10.86 5.90
N THR A 46 0.08 -10.02 6.91
CA THR A 46 0.69 -8.69 6.82
C THR A 46 1.56 -8.43 8.07
N TYR A 47 2.18 -7.25 8.16
CA TYR A 47 2.81 -6.74 9.37
C TYR A 47 1.89 -5.84 10.22
N ASP A 48 2.16 -5.76 11.53
CA ASP A 48 1.70 -4.71 12.44
C ASP A 48 2.71 -3.54 12.52
N HIS A 49 2.51 -2.61 13.45
CA HIS A 49 3.36 -1.43 13.62
C HIS A 49 4.70 -1.67 14.34
N ASP A 50 4.92 -2.88 14.84
CA ASP A 50 6.19 -3.37 15.38
C ASP A 50 6.87 -4.33 14.39
N CYS A 51 6.33 -4.43 13.17
CA CYS A 51 6.75 -5.33 12.10
C CYS A 51 6.64 -6.83 12.42
N ASN A 52 5.78 -7.22 13.36
CA ASN A 52 5.44 -8.62 13.56
C ASN A 52 4.43 -9.08 12.49
N ARG A 53 4.52 -10.34 12.08
CA ARG A 53 3.53 -10.93 11.17
C ARG A 53 2.22 -11.17 11.89
N ILE A 54 1.13 -10.72 11.29
CA ILE A 54 -0.25 -10.92 11.75
C ILE A 54 -1.11 -11.43 10.58
N THR A 55 -2.24 -12.07 10.89
CA THR A 55 -3.20 -12.52 9.88
C THR A 55 -3.76 -11.31 9.12
N MET A 56 -3.86 -11.43 7.79
CA MET A 56 -4.60 -10.49 6.94
C MET A 56 -5.89 -11.20 6.50
N ASP A 57 -6.96 -10.99 7.26
CA ASP A 57 -8.30 -11.38 6.86
C ASP A 57 -8.99 -10.26 6.06
N ARG A 58 -10.22 -10.52 5.64
CA ARG A 58 -11.01 -9.56 4.85
C ARG A 58 -11.32 -8.30 5.66
N ASP A 59 -11.63 -8.44 6.95
CA ASP A 59 -12.03 -7.30 7.78
C ASP A 59 -10.85 -6.34 7.99
N LEU A 60 -9.66 -6.86 8.27
CA LEU A 60 -8.44 -6.06 8.39
C LEU A 60 -8.06 -5.42 7.05
N PHE A 61 -8.18 -6.16 5.94
CA PHE A 61 -7.96 -5.64 4.60
C PHE A 61 -8.89 -4.45 4.30
N GLU A 62 -10.18 -4.58 4.57
CA GLU A 62 -11.17 -3.52 4.34
C GLU A 62 -10.90 -2.32 5.25
N ALA A 63 -10.66 -2.54 6.54
CA ALA A 63 -10.36 -1.49 7.49
C ALA A 63 -9.13 -0.67 7.08
N ARG A 64 -8.03 -1.34 6.71
CA ARG A 64 -6.80 -0.67 6.25
C ARG A 64 -7.00 0.08 4.94
N SER A 65 -7.75 -0.50 4.01
CA SER A 65 -8.02 0.12 2.71
C SER A 65 -8.89 1.37 2.88
N ARG A 66 -9.95 1.32 3.69
CA ARG A 66 -10.80 2.48 3.99
C ARG A 66 -10.07 3.58 4.74
N TYR A 67 -9.11 3.23 5.60
CA TYR A 67 -8.32 4.20 6.34
C TYR A 67 -7.51 5.13 5.42
N LEU A 68 -7.18 4.70 4.19
CA LEU A 68 -6.50 5.55 3.21
C LEU A 68 -7.32 6.79 2.82
N VAL A 69 -8.66 6.68 2.69
CA VAL A 69 -9.54 7.83 2.44
C VAL A 69 -9.45 8.83 3.59
N LYS A 70 -9.43 8.33 4.83
CA LYS A 70 -9.28 9.18 6.00
C LYS A 70 -7.97 9.96 5.95
N ILE A 71 -6.85 9.29 5.64
CA ILE A 71 -5.54 9.96 5.52
C ILE A 71 -5.58 11.03 4.41
N CYS A 72 -6.16 10.71 3.25
CA CYS A 72 -6.33 11.66 2.15
C CYS A 72 -7.08 12.92 2.59
N ARG A 73 -8.24 12.74 3.25
CA ARG A 73 -9.08 13.85 3.74
C ARG A 73 -8.38 14.66 4.84
N ASP A 74 -7.71 14.00 5.78
CA ASP A 74 -6.96 14.65 6.85
C ASP A 74 -5.79 15.50 6.29
N GLN A 75 -5.29 15.16 5.10
CA GLN A 75 -4.26 15.93 4.38
C GLN A 75 -4.82 17.06 3.49
N GLY A 76 -6.15 17.16 3.35
CA GLY A 76 -6.82 18.19 2.55
C GLY A 76 -6.57 18.06 1.05
N LEU A 77 -6.45 16.83 0.53
CA LEU A 77 -6.29 16.57 -0.90
C LEU A 77 -7.64 16.62 -1.63
N ASP A 78 -7.63 17.02 -2.91
CA ASP A 78 -8.84 17.21 -3.71
C ASP A 78 -9.39 15.91 -4.32
N ASP A 79 -8.58 14.87 -4.45
CA ASP A 79 -8.89 13.61 -5.14
C ASP A 79 -9.43 12.50 -4.22
N CYS A 80 -9.84 12.84 -2.99
CA CYS A 80 -10.26 11.84 -2.00
C CYS A 80 -11.56 11.12 -2.34
N ASP A 81 -12.45 11.74 -3.11
CA ASP A 81 -13.70 11.10 -3.56
C ASP A 81 -13.43 10.06 -4.65
N ASP A 82 -12.53 10.36 -5.60
CA ASP A 82 -12.04 9.40 -6.59
C ASP A 82 -11.32 8.23 -5.91
N ALA A 83 -10.53 8.53 -4.88
CA ALA A 83 -9.89 7.52 -4.06
C ALA A 83 -10.89 6.61 -3.34
N GLU A 84 -11.97 7.17 -2.77
CA GLU A 84 -13.02 6.39 -2.11
C GLU A 84 -13.74 5.46 -3.10
N ILE A 85 -14.03 5.93 -4.32
CA ILE A 85 -14.59 5.11 -5.40
C ILE A 85 -13.65 3.93 -5.72
N LEU A 86 -12.36 4.21 -5.94
CA LEU A 86 -11.36 3.18 -6.20
C LEU A 86 -11.28 2.14 -5.08
N ILE A 87 -11.24 2.59 -3.82
CA ILE A 87 -11.16 1.72 -2.65
C ILE A 87 -12.40 0.81 -2.56
N ASN A 88 -13.60 1.36 -2.79
CA ASN A 88 -14.84 0.57 -2.79
C ASN A 88 -14.88 -0.45 -3.94
N GLU A 89 -14.39 -0.10 -5.12
CA GLU A 89 -14.25 -1.04 -6.24
C GLU A 89 -13.27 -2.18 -5.90
N VAL A 90 -12.10 -1.85 -5.34
CA VAL A 90 -11.10 -2.84 -4.93
C VAL A 90 -11.63 -3.76 -3.82
N ILE A 91 -12.36 -3.23 -2.84
CA ILE A 91 -12.96 -4.02 -1.76
C ILE A 91 -14.02 -4.98 -2.30
N SER A 92 -14.86 -4.53 -3.23
CA SER A 92 -15.94 -5.36 -3.78
C SER A 92 -15.45 -6.43 -4.75
N THR A 93 -14.42 -6.12 -5.54
CA THR A 93 -13.92 -7.01 -6.60
C THR A 93 -12.69 -7.84 -6.18
N LEU A 94 -12.02 -7.44 -5.09
CA LEU A 94 -10.71 -7.96 -4.65
C LEU A 94 -9.65 -7.92 -5.78
N ARG A 95 -9.74 -6.92 -6.64
CA ARG A 95 -8.85 -6.70 -7.78
C ARG A 95 -8.56 -5.23 -7.94
N LEU A 96 -7.36 -4.92 -8.41
CA LEU A 96 -6.98 -3.57 -8.77
C LEU A 96 -7.48 -3.28 -10.20
N PRO A 97 -8.20 -2.17 -10.46
CA PRO A 97 -8.60 -1.80 -11.82
C PRO A 97 -7.38 -1.59 -12.71
N LYS A 98 -7.40 -2.10 -13.94
CA LYS A 98 -6.24 -2.08 -14.87
C LYS A 98 -5.62 -0.68 -15.03
N TRP A 99 -6.45 0.36 -15.14
CA TRP A 99 -5.97 1.73 -15.32
C TRP A 99 -5.18 2.27 -14.11
N THR A 100 -5.35 1.67 -12.92
CA THR A 100 -4.60 2.02 -11.70
C THR A 100 -3.32 1.21 -11.51
N GLU A 101 -3.12 0.13 -12.25
CA GLU A 101 -1.90 -0.69 -12.13
C GLU A 101 -0.65 0.12 -12.52
N ASP A 102 -0.75 0.93 -13.59
CA ASP A 102 0.31 1.83 -14.03
C ASP A 102 0.57 2.97 -13.04
N LEU A 103 -0.49 3.47 -12.38
CA LEU A 103 -0.36 4.48 -11.32
C LEU A 103 0.36 3.89 -10.11
N ALA A 104 -0.09 2.74 -9.62
CA ALA A 104 0.50 2.05 -8.49
C ALA A 104 1.99 1.77 -8.73
N SER A 105 2.34 1.26 -9.91
CA SER A 105 3.72 0.88 -10.26
C SER A 105 4.70 2.05 -10.20
N LYS A 106 4.27 3.28 -10.49
CA LYS A 106 5.12 4.49 -10.39
C LYS A 106 5.52 4.81 -8.94
N TYR A 107 4.71 4.38 -7.98
CA TYR A 107 4.91 4.66 -6.55
C TYR A 107 5.46 3.48 -5.77
N ILE A 108 5.61 2.30 -6.38
CA ILE A 108 6.32 1.17 -5.76
C ILE A 108 7.82 1.34 -5.97
N VAL A 109 8.54 1.60 -4.89
CA VAL A 109 10.00 1.61 -4.87
C VAL A 109 10.49 0.22 -4.51
N ARG A 110 11.43 -0.31 -5.31
CA ARG A 110 12.16 -1.55 -4.99
C ARG A 110 13.55 -1.18 -4.52
N VAL A 111 13.91 -1.65 -3.34
CA VAL A 111 15.28 -1.51 -2.82
C VAL A 111 16.12 -2.51 -3.63
N ARG A 112 17.01 -2.00 -4.50
CA ARG A 112 18.02 -2.86 -5.11
C ARG A 112 18.87 -3.42 -3.98
N SER A 113 19.01 -4.75 -3.94
CA SER A 113 20.03 -5.39 -3.13
C SER A 113 21.38 -4.73 -3.44
N ILE A 114 22.13 -4.32 -2.42
CA ILE A 114 23.52 -3.85 -2.56
C ILE A 114 24.46 -4.99 -2.99
N ILE A 115 23.95 -6.21 -3.18
CA ILE A 115 24.70 -7.32 -3.78
C ILE A 115 24.66 -7.19 -5.31
N ASP A 116 25.35 -6.20 -5.86
CA ASP A 116 25.80 -6.17 -7.26
C ASP A 116 26.86 -5.06 -7.45
N TYR A 117 27.99 -5.21 -6.75
CA TYR A 117 29.27 -4.61 -7.15
C TYR A 117 30.37 -5.63 -6.92
N SER A 118 30.51 -6.58 -7.83
CA SER A 118 31.70 -7.42 -7.98
C SER A 118 31.79 -7.91 -9.43
N HIS A 119 32.14 -7.02 -10.35
CA HIS A 119 32.77 -7.36 -11.62
C HIS A 119 33.76 -6.26 -12.00
#